data_AF-A0AAU2QKR6-F1
#
_entry.id   AF-A0AAU2QKR6-F1
#
_cell.length_a   1.000
_cell.length_b   1.000
_cell.length_c   1.000
_cell.angle_alpha   90.00
_cell.angle_beta   90.00
_cell.angle_gamma   90.00
#
_symmetry.space_group_name_H-M   'P 1'
#
loop_
_entity.id
_entity.type
_entity.pdbx_description
1 polymer ?
#
loop_
_entity_poly.entity_id
_entity_poly.type
_entity_poly.pdbx_seq_one_letter_code
_entity_poly.pdbx_strand_id
1 'polypeptide(L)'
;MSTPPPLAPPQEKDARGSGAPGPLGRTAAALCRALRSGRVPRPDRRDLDDCRRERDRWQRHADSYERELTRVRLDHAHLLAWLAALHPASAVLTPDSDAGPDGVHRLRIEAGGRQLSWRLHPTDLPLFAHTPYAPHPLAADSPPATEQAAHLRRHTRLLALEGMLLTRPAEARPPARPPARPPRPGEKAPPP
;
A
#
# COMPACT_ATOMS: atom_id res chain seq x y z
N MET A 1 39.02 -38.69 -39.09
CA MET A 1 37.66 -39.23 -38.91
C MET A 1 37.77 -40.50 -38.09
N SER A 2 37.35 -40.45 -36.82
CA SER A 2 37.28 -41.62 -35.93
C SER A 2 36.02 -41.51 -35.08
N THR A 3 35.17 -42.53 -35.18
CA THR A 3 33.88 -42.66 -34.50
C THR A 3 34.07 -43.45 -33.20
N PRO A 4 33.54 -43.02 -32.03
CA PRO A 4 33.41 -43.88 -30.86
C PRO A 4 32.06 -44.64 -30.83
N PRO A 5 32.00 -45.81 -30.16
CA PRO A 5 30.88 -46.76 -30.19
C PRO A 5 29.71 -46.39 -29.26
N PRO A 6 28.52 -47.02 -29.42
CA PRO A 6 27.32 -46.70 -28.65
C PRO A 6 27.33 -47.33 -27.24
N LEU A 7 27.01 -46.52 -26.23
CA LEU A 7 26.73 -46.97 -24.86
C LEU A 7 25.32 -47.57 -24.78
N ALA A 8 25.24 -48.86 -24.49
CA ALA A 8 24.01 -49.52 -24.08
C ALA A 8 23.66 -49.13 -22.63
N PRO A 9 22.38 -48.87 -22.28
CA PRO A 9 21.98 -48.69 -20.90
C PRO A 9 21.93 -50.03 -20.15
N PRO A 10 22.26 -50.05 -18.84
CA PRO A 10 22.24 -51.25 -18.02
C PRO A 10 20.80 -51.73 -17.77
N GLN A 11 20.63 -53.06 -17.85
CA GLN A 11 19.45 -53.75 -17.34
C GLN A 11 19.33 -53.50 -15.83
N GLU A 12 18.23 -52.88 -15.41
CA GLU A 12 17.83 -52.87 -14.01
C GLU A 12 16.81 -53.99 -13.77
N LYS A 13 17.32 -55.02 -13.10
CA LYS A 13 16.62 -56.22 -12.65
C LYS A 13 15.71 -55.87 -11.49
N ASP A 14 14.45 -56.29 -11.59
CA ASP A 14 13.52 -56.63 -10.51
C ASP A 14 13.65 -55.90 -9.16
N ALA A 15 12.73 -54.95 -8.94
CA ALA A 15 12.16 -54.73 -7.63
C ALA A 15 10.64 -54.78 -7.72
N ARG A 16 10.09 -56.01 -7.79
CA ARG A 16 8.73 -56.28 -7.32
C ARG A 16 8.70 -56.04 -5.80
N GLY A 17 8.73 -54.77 -5.41
CA GLY A 17 8.41 -54.33 -4.07
C GLY A 17 6.90 -54.44 -3.91
N SER A 18 6.46 -55.48 -3.20
CA SER A 18 5.17 -55.54 -2.53
C SER A 18 5.09 -54.40 -1.51
N GLY A 19 4.88 -53.17 -2.00
CA GLY A 19 4.64 -52.00 -1.18
C GLY A 19 3.19 -52.03 -0.77
N ALA A 20 2.90 -52.66 0.38
CA ALA A 20 1.63 -52.44 1.05
C ALA A 20 1.39 -50.92 1.11
N PRO A 21 0.24 -50.42 0.62
CA PRO A 21 -0.01 -48.98 0.61
C PRO A 21 0.15 -48.48 2.04
N GLY A 22 1.09 -47.54 2.22
CA GLY A 22 1.23 -46.82 3.48
C GLY A 22 -0.12 -46.20 3.89
N PRO A 23 -0.26 -45.76 5.14
CA PRO A 23 -1.53 -45.23 5.65
C PRO A 23 -2.13 -44.14 4.74
N LEU A 24 -1.30 -43.35 4.08
CA LEU A 24 -1.69 -42.35 3.08
C LEU A 24 -2.14 -42.93 1.71
N GLY A 25 -1.56 -44.06 1.30
CA GLY A 25 -1.97 -44.78 0.08
C GLY A 25 -3.32 -45.49 0.25
N ARG A 26 -3.65 -45.96 1.46
CA ARG A 26 -4.94 -46.56 1.77
C ARG A 26 -6.06 -45.53 1.85
N THR A 27 -5.80 -44.34 2.39
CA THR A 27 -6.77 -43.25 2.39
C THR A 27 -7.02 -42.73 0.98
N ALA A 28 -5.98 -42.57 0.16
CA ALA A 28 -6.12 -42.19 -1.25
C ALA A 28 -6.91 -43.24 -2.05
N ALA A 29 -6.63 -44.53 -1.87
CA ALA A 29 -7.36 -45.61 -2.53
C ALA A 29 -8.82 -45.71 -2.07
N ALA A 30 -9.10 -45.50 -0.78
CA ALA A 30 -10.46 -45.47 -0.24
C ALA A 30 -11.26 -44.28 -0.77
N LEU A 31 -10.64 -43.09 -0.84
CA LEU A 31 -11.24 -41.87 -1.38
C LEU A 31 -11.52 -42.03 -2.88
N CYS A 32 -10.58 -42.62 -3.64
CA CYS A 32 -10.79 -42.98 -5.05
C CYS A 32 -11.90 -44.01 -5.26
N ARG A 33 -12.07 -44.97 -4.33
CA ARG A 33 -13.11 -46.00 -4.40
C ARG A 33 -14.48 -45.45 -3.99
N ALA A 34 -14.53 -44.49 -3.07
CA ALA A 34 -15.73 -43.75 -2.68
C ALA A 34 -16.21 -42.79 -3.80
N LEU A 35 -15.28 -42.13 -4.50
CA LEU A 35 -15.60 -41.30 -5.66
C LEU A 35 -16.07 -42.15 -6.86
N ARG A 36 -15.48 -43.34 -7.06
CA ARG A 36 -15.89 -44.28 -8.12
C ARG A 36 -17.20 -45.02 -7.83
N SER A 37 -17.59 -45.20 -6.57
CA SER A 37 -18.82 -45.91 -6.21
C SER A 37 -20.10 -45.07 -6.39
N GLY A 38 -19.99 -43.84 -6.93
CA GLY A 38 -21.13 -42.96 -7.21
C GLY A 38 -21.89 -42.48 -5.96
N ARG A 39 -21.45 -42.87 -4.76
CA ARG A 39 -21.95 -42.39 -3.47
C ARG A 39 -21.18 -41.16 -3.04
N VAL A 40 -21.18 -40.11 -3.87
CA VAL A 40 -20.93 -38.77 -3.35
C VAL A 40 -22.17 -38.45 -2.51
N PRO A 41 -22.05 -38.17 -1.20
CA PRO A 41 -23.17 -37.65 -0.43
C PRO A 41 -23.69 -36.44 -1.20
N ARG A 42 -24.93 -36.51 -1.71
CA ARG A 42 -25.52 -35.31 -2.29
C ARG A 42 -25.54 -34.28 -1.17
N PRO A 43 -24.87 -33.13 -1.33
CA PRO A 43 -24.91 -32.10 -0.31
C PRO A 43 -26.38 -31.79 -0.06
N ASP A 44 -26.77 -31.72 1.21
CA ASP A 44 -28.15 -31.37 1.52
C ASP A 44 -28.42 -30.01 0.85
N ARG A 45 -29.63 -29.80 0.36
CA ARG A 45 -30.00 -28.50 -0.25
C ARG A 45 -29.69 -27.36 0.72
N ARG A 46 -29.84 -27.63 2.02
CA ARG A 46 -29.48 -26.75 3.11
C ARG A 46 -27.98 -26.40 3.12
N ASP A 47 -27.10 -27.38 2.98
CA ASP A 47 -25.65 -27.17 2.92
C ASP A 47 -25.25 -26.31 1.70
N LEU A 48 -25.89 -26.55 0.54
CA LEU A 48 -25.64 -25.74 -0.66
C LEU A 48 -26.09 -24.29 -0.49
N ASP A 49 -27.24 -24.07 0.15
CA ASP A 49 -27.75 -22.74 0.42
C ASP A 49 -26.89 -22.01 1.46
N ASP A 50 -26.38 -22.72 2.47
CA ASP A 50 -25.43 -22.18 3.44
C ASP A 50 -24.10 -21.82 2.78
N CYS A 51 -23.56 -22.68 1.90
CA CYS A 51 -22.36 -22.34 1.11
C CYS A 51 -22.57 -21.12 0.20
N ARG A 52 -23.74 -20.97 -0.41
CA ARG A 52 -24.08 -19.78 -1.23
C ARG A 52 -24.14 -18.52 -0.39
N ARG A 53 -24.79 -18.60 0.79
CA ARG A 53 -24.87 -17.48 1.73
C ARG A 53 -23.49 -17.04 2.21
N GLU A 54 -22.61 -17.99 2.51
CA GLU A 54 -21.25 -17.71 2.95
C GLU A 54 -20.43 -17.08 1.81
N ARG A 55 -20.54 -17.60 0.58
CA ARG A 55 -19.92 -17.00 -0.61
C ARG A 55 -20.38 -15.55 -0.79
N ASP A 56 -21.69 -15.30 -0.75
CA ASP A 56 -22.23 -13.95 -0.94
C ASP A 56 -21.79 -13.01 0.18
N ARG A 57 -21.59 -13.53 1.40
CA ARG A 57 -21.00 -12.78 2.52
C ARG A 57 -19.55 -12.40 2.24
N TRP A 58 -18.71 -13.34 1.82
CA TRP A 58 -17.31 -13.06 1.47
C TRP A 58 -17.18 -12.13 0.27
N GLN A 59 -18.07 -12.26 -0.72
CA GLN A 59 -18.11 -11.35 -1.86
C GLN A 59 -18.37 -9.91 -1.40
N ARG A 60 -19.38 -9.70 -0.54
CA ARG A 60 -19.64 -8.36 0.03
C ARG A 60 -18.44 -7.81 0.79
N HIS A 61 -17.71 -8.65 1.51
CA HIS A 61 -16.48 -8.22 2.20
C HIS A 61 -15.37 -7.84 1.21
N ALA A 62 -15.15 -8.66 0.16
CA ALA A 62 -14.19 -8.35 -0.90
C ALA A 62 -14.52 -7.01 -1.58
N ASP A 63 -15.78 -6.82 -1.98
CA ASP A 63 -16.26 -5.59 -2.61
C ASP A 63 -16.09 -4.37 -1.68
N SER A 64 -16.32 -4.55 -0.37
CA SER A 64 -16.10 -3.48 0.62
C SER A 64 -14.63 -3.08 0.70
N TYR A 65 -13.72 -4.06 0.77
CA TYR A 65 -12.28 -3.79 0.80
C TYR A 65 -11.77 -3.19 -0.51
N GLU A 66 -12.30 -3.56 -1.67
CA GLU A 66 -11.96 -2.93 -2.94
C GLU A 66 -12.35 -1.45 -2.98
N ARG A 67 -13.54 -1.11 -2.45
CA ARG A 67 -13.98 0.29 -2.33
C ARG A 67 -13.08 1.09 -1.38
N GLU A 68 -12.75 0.52 -0.23
CA GLU A 68 -11.84 1.16 0.73
C GLU A 68 -10.44 1.35 0.14
N LEU A 69 -9.90 0.34 -0.53
CA LEU A 69 -8.60 0.42 -1.18
C LEU A 69 -8.59 1.49 -2.29
N THR A 70 -9.65 1.56 -3.09
CA THR A 70 -9.82 2.61 -4.11
C THR A 70 -9.83 4.00 -3.48
N ARG A 71 -10.56 4.17 -2.37
CA ARG A 71 -10.61 5.43 -1.63
C ARG A 71 -9.24 5.83 -1.07
N VAL A 72 -8.56 4.91 -0.39
CA VAL A 72 -7.23 5.16 0.19
C VAL A 72 -6.21 5.49 -0.90
N ARG A 73 -6.28 4.82 -2.05
CA ARG A 73 -5.42 5.14 -3.22
C ARG A 73 -5.67 6.55 -3.72
N LEU A 74 -6.93 6.96 -3.85
CA LEU A 74 -7.29 8.30 -4.27
C LEU A 74 -6.82 9.36 -3.26
N ASP A 75 -7.05 9.14 -1.97
CA ASP A 75 -6.60 10.04 -0.91
C ASP A 75 -5.07 10.19 -0.92
N HIS A 76 -4.35 9.07 -1.09
CA HIS A 76 -2.90 9.08 -1.21
C HIS A 76 -2.43 9.85 -2.45
N ALA A 77 -3.08 9.68 -3.60
CA ALA A 77 -2.75 10.42 -4.82
C ALA A 77 -2.93 11.94 -4.65
N HIS A 78 -4.00 12.38 -3.99
CA HIS A 78 -4.23 13.79 -3.68
C HIS A 78 -3.16 14.37 -2.75
N LEU A 79 -2.75 13.61 -1.71
CA LEU A 79 -1.66 14.03 -0.82
C LEU A 79 -0.33 14.17 -1.56
N LEU A 80 -0.03 13.25 -2.48
CA LEU A 80 1.16 13.34 -3.33
C LEU A 80 1.08 14.53 -4.28
N ALA A 81 -0.08 14.82 -4.88
CA ALA A 81 -0.28 15.99 -5.73
C ALA A 81 -0.07 17.29 -4.94
N TRP A 82 -0.58 17.34 -3.70
CA TRP A 82 -0.37 18.47 -2.80
C TRP A 82 1.11 18.63 -2.42
N LEU A 83 1.81 17.53 -2.09
CA LEU A 83 3.26 17.56 -1.85
C LEU A 83 4.03 18.06 -3.08
N ALA A 84 3.67 17.61 -4.28
CA ALA A 84 4.29 18.10 -5.51
C ALA A 84 4.08 19.62 -5.70
N ALA A 85 2.88 20.12 -5.37
CA ALA A 85 2.58 21.55 -5.43
C ALA A 85 3.38 22.40 -4.43
N LEU A 86 3.73 21.84 -3.26
CA LEU A 86 4.57 22.48 -2.26
C LEU A 86 6.06 22.46 -2.62
N HIS A 87 6.47 21.59 -3.55
CA HIS A 87 7.86 21.42 -3.99
C HIS A 87 8.03 21.70 -5.50
N PRO A 88 7.64 22.87 -6.02
CA PRO A 88 7.63 23.12 -7.46
C PRO A 88 9.02 23.10 -8.11
N ALA A 89 10.07 23.36 -7.33
CA ALA A 89 11.46 23.34 -7.81
C ALA A 89 12.06 21.93 -7.92
N SER A 90 11.51 20.93 -7.23
CA SER A 90 12.08 19.58 -7.17
C SER A 90 11.13 18.46 -7.58
N ALA A 91 9.83 18.74 -7.72
CA ALA A 91 8.85 17.76 -8.15
C ALA A 91 8.93 17.53 -9.67
N VAL A 92 9.13 16.28 -10.08
CA VAL A 92 9.19 15.88 -11.49
C VAL A 92 8.45 14.56 -11.71
N LEU A 93 7.66 14.48 -12.78
CA LEU A 93 7.05 13.25 -13.26
C LEU A 93 7.92 12.61 -14.33
N THR A 94 8.13 11.30 -14.23
CA THR A 94 8.87 10.50 -15.22
C THR A 94 8.08 9.24 -15.56
N PRO A 95 8.11 8.72 -16.80
CA PRO A 95 7.61 7.39 -17.08
C PRO A 95 8.45 6.33 -16.34
N ASP A 96 7.81 5.29 -15.79
CA ASP A 96 8.52 4.18 -15.15
C ASP A 96 8.99 3.20 -16.23
N SER A 97 10.30 3.15 -16.49
CA SER A 97 10.91 2.33 -17.55
C SER A 97 10.68 0.83 -17.37
N ASP A 98 10.44 0.40 -16.13
CA ASP A 98 10.30 -1.02 -15.77
C ASP A 98 8.85 -1.52 -15.89
N ALA A 99 7.89 -0.62 -16.13
CA ALA A 99 6.46 -0.90 -16.01
C ALA A 99 5.72 -1.06 -17.33
N GLY A 100 6.36 -1.63 -18.36
CA GLY A 100 5.65 -2.10 -19.57
C GLY A 100 4.77 -1.05 -20.28
N PRO A 101 3.90 -1.48 -21.22
CA PRO A 101 3.06 -0.58 -22.02
C PRO A 101 1.90 0.05 -21.23
N ASP A 102 1.56 -0.47 -20.05
CA ASP A 102 0.49 0.05 -19.18
C ASP A 102 0.91 1.29 -18.35
N GLY A 103 2.14 1.79 -18.56
CA GLY A 103 2.50 3.17 -18.28
C GLY A 103 2.32 3.58 -16.82
N VAL A 104 2.91 2.84 -15.89
CA VAL A 104 3.05 3.35 -14.51
C VAL A 104 4.00 4.54 -14.58
N HIS A 105 3.60 5.64 -13.96
CA HIS A 105 4.41 6.85 -13.89
C HIS A 105 5.07 6.94 -12.52
N ARG A 106 6.12 7.74 -12.41
CA ARG A 106 6.83 7.95 -11.16
C ARG A 106 6.94 9.43 -10.85
N LEU A 107 6.42 9.82 -9.69
CA LEU A 107 6.68 11.13 -9.09
C LEU A 107 7.99 11.07 -8.35
N ARG A 108 8.85 12.07 -8.56
CA ARG A 108 10.11 12.27 -7.84
C ARG A 108 10.05 13.63 -7.16
N ILE A 109 10.42 13.67 -5.89
CA ILE A 109 10.56 14.92 -5.13
C ILE A 109 11.86 14.83 -4.34
N GLU A 110 12.67 15.89 -4.39
CA GLU A 110 13.81 16.02 -3.49
C GLU A 110 13.38 16.77 -2.23
N ALA A 111 13.60 16.15 -1.08
CA ALA A 111 13.32 16.72 0.24
C ALA A 111 14.45 16.35 1.21
N GLY A 112 14.97 17.33 1.95
CA GLY A 112 16.04 17.08 2.94
C GLY A 112 17.32 16.48 2.34
N GLY A 113 17.64 16.80 1.08
CA GLY A 113 18.82 16.30 0.38
C GLY A 113 18.72 14.83 -0.06
N ARG A 114 17.53 14.23 -0.01
CA ARG A 114 17.27 12.90 -0.56
C ARG A 114 16.15 12.93 -1.58
N GLN A 115 16.29 12.09 -2.60
CA GLN A 115 15.25 11.83 -3.56
C GLN A 115 14.23 10.84 -2.98
N LEU A 116 12.96 11.19 -3.09
CA LEU A 116 11.82 10.35 -2.76
C LEU A 116 11.09 10.03 -4.06
N SER A 117 10.60 8.79 -4.21
CA SER A 117 9.80 8.46 -5.38
C SER A 117 8.57 7.61 -5.06
N TRP A 118 7.53 7.79 -5.86
CA TRP A 118 6.27 7.06 -5.75
C TRP A 118 5.77 6.66 -7.12
N ARG A 119 5.27 5.43 -7.23
CA ARG A 119 4.56 4.96 -8.42
C ARG A 119 3.15 5.54 -8.44
N LEU A 120 2.74 6.01 -9.61
CA LEU A 120 1.45 6.62 -9.88
C LEU A 120 0.70 5.80 -10.92
N HIS A 121 -0.59 5.62 -10.67
CA HIS A 121 -1.49 5.03 -11.66
C HIS A 121 -1.77 6.06 -12.76
N PRO A 122 -1.87 5.67 -14.04
CA PRO A 122 -2.13 6.61 -15.14
C PRO A 122 -3.43 7.42 -14.95
N THR A 123 -4.45 6.85 -14.29
CA THR A 123 -5.71 7.54 -13.96
C THR A 123 -5.52 8.77 -13.06
N ASP A 124 -4.47 8.78 -12.23
CA ASP A 124 -4.24 9.84 -11.25
C ASP A 124 -3.39 10.99 -11.81
N LEU A 125 -2.78 10.82 -13.00
CA LEU A 125 -1.94 11.84 -13.65
C LEU A 125 -2.58 13.21 -13.81
N PRO A 126 -3.89 13.34 -14.09
CA PRO A 126 -4.53 14.66 -14.17
C PRO A 126 -4.41 15.49 -12.89
N LEU A 127 -4.25 14.85 -11.72
CA LEU A 127 -4.04 15.56 -10.44
C LEU A 127 -2.67 16.27 -10.37
N PHE A 128 -1.73 15.89 -11.23
CA PHE A 128 -0.36 16.40 -11.25
C PHE A 128 -0.10 17.32 -12.45
N ALA A 129 -1.13 17.91 -13.05
CA ALA A 129 -1.01 18.80 -14.20
C ALA A 129 -0.07 20.00 -13.97
N HIS A 130 0.16 20.40 -12.71
CA HIS A 130 1.11 21.44 -12.31
C HIS A 130 2.56 20.97 -12.21
N THR A 131 2.81 19.66 -12.27
CA THR A 131 4.15 19.08 -12.09
C THR A 131 4.82 18.89 -13.46
N PRO A 132 6.06 19.36 -13.66
CA PRO A 132 6.75 19.19 -14.93
C PRO A 132 6.95 17.72 -15.27
N TYR A 133 6.73 17.39 -16.54
CA TYR A 133 6.89 16.05 -17.09
C TYR A 133 8.23 15.92 -17.82
N ALA A 134 9.08 15.00 -17.36
CA ALA A 134 10.34 14.66 -18.00
C ALA A 134 10.15 13.37 -18.83
N PRO A 135 10.32 13.44 -20.17
CA PRO A 135 10.04 12.31 -21.06
C PRO A 135 11.08 11.20 -21.01
N HIS A 136 12.26 11.46 -20.44
CA HIS A 136 13.30 10.45 -20.29
C HIS A 136 13.28 9.84 -18.89
N PRO A 137 13.32 8.50 -18.78
CA PRO A 137 13.49 7.85 -17.49
C PRO A 137 14.87 8.25 -16.93
N LEU A 138 14.85 9.05 -15.86
CA LEU A 138 16.05 9.34 -15.09
C LEU A 138 16.46 8.06 -14.32
N ALA A 139 17.76 7.87 -14.07
CA ALA A 139 18.28 6.69 -13.37
C ALA A 139 17.48 6.40 -12.08
N ALA A 140 17.25 5.11 -11.83
CA ALA A 140 16.42 4.61 -10.75
C ALA A 140 17.19 4.58 -9.42
N ASP A 141 17.70 5.72 -8.96
CA ASP A 141 18.39 5.82 -7.66
C ASP A 141 17.41 6.00 -6.49
N SER A 142 16.18 5.50 -6.62
CA SER A 142 15.24 5.58 -5.51
C SER A 142 15.51 4.45 -4.51
N PRO A 143 15.72 4.77 -3.22
CA PRO A 143 15.80 3.74 -2.19
C PRO A 143 14.47 2.96 -2.11
N PRO A 144 14.49 1.71 -1.60
CA PRO A 144 13.29 0.91 -1.41
C PRO A 144 12.27 1.63 -0.52
N ALA A 145 10.98 1.34 -0.72
CA ALA A 145 9.88 2.04 -0.04
C ALA A 145 9.98 2.05 1.50
N THR A 146 10.56 1.00 2.08
CA THR A 146 10.80 0.89 3.53
C THR A 146 11.85 1.89 4.03
N GLU A 147 12.93 2.10 3.28
CA GLU A 147 13.96 3.08 3.58
C GLU A 147 13.44 4.51 3.39
N GLN A 148 12.65 4.74 2.34
CA GLN A 148 11.97 6.01 2.11
C GLN A 148 11.06 6.39 3.29
N ALA A 149 10.25 5.45 3.78
CA ALA A 149 9.39 5.68 4.93
C ALA A 149 10.17 5.95 6.22
N ALA A 150 11.29 5.26 6.43
CA ALA A 150 12.16 5.52 7.57
C ALA A 150 12.81 6.91 7.50
N HIS A 151 13.26 7.32 6.31
CA HIS A 151 13.81 8.65 6.08
C HIS A 151 12.78 9.75 6.31
N LEU A 152 11.58 9.61 5.75
CA LEU A 152 10.47 10.54 5.98
C LEU A 152 10.22 10.71 7.47
N ARG A 153 10.00 9.62 8.23
CA ARG A 153 9.77 9.69 9.68
C ARG A 153 10.89 10.41 10.43
N ARG A 154 12.16 10.15 10.07
CA ARG A 154 13.31 10.82 10.68
C ARG A 154 13.30 12.31 10.36
N HIS A 155 13.07 12.68 9.10
CA HIS A 155 13.06 14.08 8.67
C HIS A 155 11.92 14.86 9.33
N THR A 156 10.70 14.32 9.35
CA THR A 156 9.55 14.98 10.01
C THR A 156 9.79 15.16 11.51
N ARG A 157 10.42 14.17 12.17
CA ARG A 157 10.80 14.30 13.58
C ARG A 157 11.80 15.43 13.80
N LEU A 158 12.81 15.56 12.93
CA LEU A 158 13.79 16.66 13.03
C LEU A 158 13.13 18.03 12.85
N LEU A 159 12.26 18.18 11.86
CA LEU A 159 11.50 19.43 11.65
C LEU A 159 10.62 19.78 12.85
N ALA A 160 9.98 18.78 13.48
CA ALA A 160 9.19 19.01 14.68
C ALA A 160 10.05 19.49 15.87
N LEU A 161 11.24 18.91 16.06
CA LEU A 161 12.19 19.35 17.09
C LEU A 161 12.71 20.75 16.83
N GLU A 162 13.09 21.07 15.59
CA GLU A 162 13.52 22.41 15.19
C GLU A 162 12.40 23.43 15.42
N GLY A 163 11.17 23.08 15.04
CA GLY A 163 9.99 23.89 15.31
C GLY A 163 9.85 24.25 16.79
N MET A 164 10.06 23.29 17.70
CA MET A 164 10.04 23.54 19.15
C MET A 164 11.20 24.39 19.67
N LEU A 165 12.38 24.28 19.04
CA LEU A 165 13.56 25.07 19.44
C LEU A 165 13.50 26.51 18.90
N LEU A 166 12.90 26.71 17.72
CA LEU A 166 12.76 28.01 17.07
C LEU A 166 11.49 28.75 17.48
N THR A 167 10.46 28.04 17.96
CA THR A 167 9.33 28.70 18.63
C THR A 167 9.77 29.16 20.02
N ARG A 168 10.20 30.43 20.10
CA ARG A 168 10.16 31.17 21.37
C ARG A 168 8.74 30.96 21.95
N PRO A 169 8.59 30.51 23.21
CA PRO A 169 7.26 30.38 23.80
C PRO A 169 6.61 31.76 23.64
N ALA A 170 5.47 31.78 22.95
CA ALA A 170 4.67 32.99 22.83
C ALA A 170 4.46 33.47 24.27
N GLU A 171 5.19 34.53 24.61
CA GLU A 171 5.15 35.17 25.91
C GLU A 171 3.68 35.42 26.17
N ALA A 172 3.14 34.70 27.16
CA ALA A 172 1.73 34.69 27.45
C ALA A 172 1.31 36.15 27.67
N ARG A 173 0.75 36.76 26.62
CA ARG A 173 0.30 38.14 26.70
C ARG A 173 -0.75 38.13 27.80
N PRO A 174 -0.53 38.87 28.90
CA PRO A 174 -1.46 38.83 30.02
C PRO A 174 -2.85 39.15 29.48
N PRO A 175 -3.90 38.46 29.95
CA PRO A 175 -5.25 38.67 29.44
C PRO A 175 -5.54 40.16 29.52
N ALA A 176 -5.84 40.76 28.37
CA ALA A 176 -6.20 42.16 28.29
C ALA A 176 -7.32 42.39 29.32
N ARG A 177 -7.03 43.25 30.29
CA ARG A 177 -7.97 43.62 31.34
C ARG A 177 -9.28 44.03 30.65
N PRO A 178 -10.43 43.43 30.99
CA PRO A 178 -11.68 43.77 30.33
C PRO A 178 -11.90 45.29 30.47
N PRO A 179 -12.40 45.97 29.42
CA PRO A 179 -12.62 47.41 29.46
C PRO A 179 -13.55 47.72 30.64
N ALA A 180 -13.16 48.72 31.42
CA ALA A 180 -13.96 49.20 32.54
C ALA A 180 -15.37 49.51 32.05
N ARG A 181 -16.36 48.93 32.73
CA ARG A 181 -17.78 49.15 32.45
C ARG A 181 -18.05 50.65 32.56
N PRO A 182 -18.73 51.28 31.58
CA PRO A 182 -19.07 52.69 31.69
C PRO A 182 -19.95 52.91 32.94
N PRO A 183 -19.78 54.04 33.64
CA PRO A 183 -20.55 54.34 34.84
C PRO A 183 -22.03 54.37 34.50
N ARG A 184 -22.85 53.73 35.34
CA ARG A 184 -24.30 53.82 35.23
C ARG A 184 -24.73 55.27 35.52
N PRO A 185 -25.71 55.81 34.78
CA PRO A 185 -26.22 57.15 35.04
C PRO A 185 -26.82 57.19 36.44
N GLY A 186 -26.16 57.90 37.37
CA GLY A 186 -26.67 58.13 38.73
C GLY A 186 -25.62 58.19 39.85
N GLU A 187 -24.39 57.73 39.63
CA GLU A 187 -23.36 57.72 40.69
C GLU A 187 -22.60 59.07 40.71
N LYS A 188 -22.96 59.95 41.67
CA LYS A 188 -22.22 61.17 41.97
C LYS A 188 -20.89 60.82 42.65
N ALA A 189 -19.78 61.29 42.09
CA ALA A 189 -18.48 61.26 42.76
C ALA A 189 -18.49 62.17 44.00
N PRO A 190 -17.79 61.79 45.09
CA PRO A 190 -17.65 62.64 46.27
C PRO A 190 -16.71 63.82 45.98
N PRO A 191 -16.95 65.00 46.59
CA PRO A 191 -16.15 66.20 46.37
C PRO A 191 -14.76 66.11 47.02
N PRO A 192 -13.81 66.95 46.56
CA PRO A 192 -12.38 66.86 46.88
C PRO A 192 -12.03 67.11 48.34
#